data_AF-A0A4C1V8T6-F1
#
_entry.id   AF-A0A4C1V8T6-F1
#
_cell.length_a   1.000
_cell.length_b   1.000
_cell.length_c   1.000
_cell.angle_alpha   90.00
_cell.angle_beta   90.00
_cell.angle_gamma   90.00
#
_symmetry.space_group_name_H-M   'P 1'
#
loop_
_entity.id
_entity.type
_entity.pdbx_description
1 polymer ?
#
loop_
_entity_poly.entity_id
_entity_poly.type
_entity_poly.pdbx_seq_one_letter_code
_entity_poly.pdbx_strand_id
1 'polypeptide(L)'
;MTRIPFGLPCSSYLNIRTVRQLAADECVRYPDAAAVAERDLYMDDLVSSCLTEQDAALLPNQLIKLFNAGGFDLIKFSSNSAQVISGVPHTHRVSDNVEFDANDK
;
A
#
# COMPACT_ATOMS: atom_id res chain seq x y z
N MET A 1 -26.03 -4.00 -3.70
CA MET A 1 -24.75 -3.38 -3.24
C MET A 1 -23.69 -4.49 -3.23
N THR A 2 -22.66 -4.43 -4.07
CA THR A 2 -21.62 -5.49 -4.19
C THR A 2 -20.21 -5.01 -3.81
N ARG A 3 -20.09 -3.79 -3.27
CA ARG A 3 -18.81 -3.19 -2.86
C ARG A 3 -18.89 -2.72 -1.41
N ILE A 4 -17.74 -2.71 -0.74
CA ILE A 4 -17.59 -2.12 0.59
C ILE A 4 -17.71 -0.59 0.45
N PRO A 5 -18.68 0.07 1.11
CA PRO A 5 -18.83 1.52 1.03
C PRO A 5 -17.82 2.24 1.93
N PHE A 6 -17.43 3.44 1.53
CA PHE A 6 -16.66 4.35 2.39
C PHE A 6 -17.53 4.89 3.53
N GLY A 7 -16.91 5.17 4.67
CA GLY A 7 -17.56 5.85 5.81
C GLY A 7 -18.42 4.98 6.73
N LEU A 8 -18.57 3.67 6.45
CA LEU A 8 -19.15 2.75 7.43
C LEU A 8 -18.08 2.30 8.44
N PRO A 9 -18.39 2.28 9.75
CA PRO A 9 -17.44 1.84 10.78
C PRO A 9 -16.93 0.40 10.58
N CYS A 10 -17.73 -0.48 9.98
CA CYS A 10 -17.36 -1.88 9.74
C CYS A 10 -16.54 -2.09 8.45
N SER A 11 -16.54 -1.13 7.53
CA SER A 11 -15.87 -1.26 6.23
C SER A 11 -14.37 -1.46 6.39
N SER A 12 -13.75 -0.70 7.29
CA SER A 12 -12.31 -0.77 7.49
C SER A 12 -11.86 -2.12 8.06
N TYR A 13 -12.64 -2.69 8.98
CA TYR A 13 -12.37 -4.03 9.48
C TYR A 13 -12.40 -5.07 8.36
N LEU A 14 -13.41 -4.99 7.48
CA LEU A 14 -13.53 -5.89 6.34
C LEU A 14 -12.39 -5.71 5.34
N ASN A 15 -12.00 -4.46 5.05
CA ASN A 15 -10.90 -4.15 4.14
C ASN A 15 -9.57 -4.73 4.67
N ILE A 16 -9.23 -4.41 5.92
CA ILE A 16 -8.01 -4.89 6.58
C ILE A 16 -7.99 -6.42 6.66
N ARG A 17 -9.11 -7.06 7.00
CA ARG A 17 -9.18 -8.54 7.06
C ARG A 17 -8.99 -9.18 5.70
N THR A 18 -9.50 -8.57 4.63
CA THR A 18 -9.34 -9.09 3.28
C THR A 18 -7.88 -9.03 2.83
N VAL A 19 -7.20 -7.90 3.09
CA VAL A 19 -5.77 -7.75 2.78
C VAL A 19 -4.91 -8.69 3.63
N ARG A 20 -5.24 -8.89 4.91
CA ARG A 20 -4.53 -9.87 5.76
C ARG A 20 -4.67 -11.30 5.25
N GLN A 21 -5.84 -11.68 4.75
CA GLN A 21 -6.02 -13.00 4.14
C GLN A 21 -5.16 -13.12 2.88
N LEU A 22 -5.18 -12.10 2.01
CA LEU A 22 -4.31 -12.06 0.83
C LEU A 22 -2.82 -12.18 1.19
N ALA A 23 -2.38 -11.47 2.23
CA ALA A 23 -1.00 -11.56 2.71
C ALA A 23 -0.66 -12.97 3.19
N ALA A 24 -1.57 -13.65 3.90
CA ALA A 24 -1.38 -15.03 4.33
C ALA A 24 -1.32 -16.00 3.13
N ASP A 25 -2.16 -15.81 2.12
CA ASP A 25 -2.22 -16.68 0.93
C ASP A 25 -0.97 -16.52 0.05
N GLU A 26 -0.45 -15.30 -0.07
CA GLU A 26 0.68 -14.97 -0.96
C GLU A 26 2.03 -14.82 -0.24
N CYS A 27 2.09 -15.06 1.08
CA CYS A 27 3.32 -14.89 1.89
C CYS A 27 4.52 -15.70 1.38
N VAL A 28 4.27 -16.86 0.77
CA VAL A 28 5.33 -17.72 0.22
C VAL A 28 5.95 -17.09 -1.03
N ARG A 29 5.16 -16.37 -1.83
CA ARG A 29 5.60 -15.74 -3.08
C ARG A 29 6.18 -14.35 -2.86
N TYR A 30 5.63 -13.59 -1.92
CA TYR A 30 6.04 -12.22 -1.62
C TYR A 30 6.15 -12.00 -0.10
N PRO A 31 7.16 -12.59 0.58
CA PRO A 31 7.26 -12.56 2.04
C PRO A 31 7.39 -11.15 2.61
N ASP A 32 8.21 -10.28 2.01
CA ASP A 32 8.42 -8.92 2.52
C ASP A 32 7.17 -8.05 2.33
N ALA A 33 6.55 -8.11 1.15
CA ALA A 33 5.29 -7.39 0.87
C ALA A 33 4.13 -7.89 1.74
N ALA A 34 4.03 -9.20 2.01
CA ALA A 34 3.02 -9.75 2.89
C ALA A 34 3.19 -9.26 4.33
N ALA A 35 4.41 -9.26 4.85
CA ALA A 35 4.71 -8.75 6.19
C ALA A 35 4.36 -7.26 6.32
N VAL A 36 4.68 -6.46 5.30
CA VAL A 36 4.31 -5.03 5.26
C VAL A 36 2.80 -4.86 5.15
N ALA A 37 2.11 -5.58 4.26
CA ALA A 37 0.66 -5.48 4.10
C ALA A 37 -0.11 -5.89 5.37
N GLU A 38 0.45 -6.79 6.18
CA GLU A 38 -0.14 -7.19 7.46
C GLU A 38 0.06 -6.14 8.57
N ARG A 39 1.27 -5.55 8.63
CA ARG A 39 1.71 -4.65 9.71
C ARG A 39 1.32 -3.19 9.47
N ASP A 40 1.44 -2.72 8.24
CA ASP A 40 1.52 -1.29 7.89
C ASP A 40 0.28 -0.77 7.15
N LEU A 41 -0.79 -1.58 7.07
CA LEU A 41 -2.07 -1.18 6.52
C LEU A 41 -2.95 -0.53 7.60
N TYR A 42 -3.38 0.71 7.34
CA TYR A 42 -4.33 1.44 8.16
C TYR A 42 -5.56 1.84 7.33
N MET A 43 -6.71 1.24 7.65
CA MET A 43 -7.96 1.39 6.90
C MET A 43 -7.81 1.02 5.41
N ASP A 44 -7.50 2.02 4.58
CA ASP A 44 -7.36 1.92 3.13
C ASP A 44 -5.94 2.30 2.65
N ASP A 45 -5.13 2.87 3.54
CA ASP A 45 -3.79 3.39 3.25
C ASP A 45 -2.72 2.43 3.77
N LEU A 46 -1.67 2.21 2.97
CA LEU A 46 -0.50 1.43 3.35
C LEU A 46 0.70 2.36 3.47
N VAL A 47 1.27 2.47 4.67
CA VAL A 47 2.37 3.38 4.98
C VAL A 47 3.48 2.65 5.69
N SER A 48 4.58 2.39 4.97
CA SER A 48 5.75 1.67 5.50
C SER A 48 7.00 2.55 5.49
N SER A 49 7.79 2.46 6.55
CA SER A 49 9.15 3.00 6.60
C SER A 49 10.17 1.86 6.44
N CYS A 50 11.27 2.16 5.75
CA CYS A 50 12.36 1.20 5.52
C CYS A 50 13.68 1.79 6.04
N LEU A 51 14.61 0.93 6.43
CA LEU A 51 15.90 1.35 6.97
C LEU A 51 16.87 1.81 5.88
N THR A 52 16.75 1.26 4.66
CA THR A 52 17.60 1.58 3.52
C THR A 52 16.76 2.02 2.32
N GLU A 53 17.35 2.88 1.47
CA GLU A 53 16.70 3.28 0.22
C GLU A 53 16.57 2.12 -0.77
N GLN A 54 17.51 1.16 -0.77
CA GLN A 54 17.43 -0.01 -1.63
C GLN A 54 16.21 -0.88 -1.30
N ASP A 55 15.97 -1.16 -0.02
CA ASP A 55 14.80 -1.94 0.42
C ASP A 55 13.51 -1.21 0.05
N ALA A 56 13.49 0.11 0.27
CA ALA A 56 12.37 0.97 -0.08
C ALA A 56 12.09 1.01 -1.59
N ALA A 57 13.10 0.86 -2.44
CA ALA A 57 12.93 0.85 -3.90
C ALA A 57 12.35 -0.49 -4.42
N LEU A 58 12.62 -1.60 -3.74
CA LEU A 58 12.13 -2.93 -4.12
C LEU A 58 10.70 -3.19 -3.63
N LEU A 59 10.36 -2.67 -2.45
CA LEU A 59 9.10 -2.93 -1.77
C LEU A 59 7.84 -2.56 -2.59
N PRO A 60 7.74 -1.38 -3.25
CA PRO A 60 6.57 -1.00 -4.04
C PRO A 60 6.23 -2.02 -5.12
N ASN A 61 7.25 -2.53 -5.83
CA ASN A 61 7.05 -3.49 -6.90
C ASN A 61 6.57 -4.85 -6.38
N GLN A 62 7.02 -5.28 -5.20
CA GLN A 62 6.48 -6.49 -4.56
C GLN A 62 5.04 -6.28 -4.08
N LEU A 63 4.73 -5.13 -3.48
CA LEU A 63 3.38 -4.78 -3.04
C LEU A 63 2.40 -4.73 -4.21
N ILE A 64 2.76 -4.10 -5.33
CA ILE A 64 1.92 -4.07 -6.54
C ILE A 64 1.60 -5.49 -7.00
N LYS A 65 2.59 -6.40 -7.01
CA LYS A 65 2.37 -7.80 -7.42
C LYS A 65 1.50 -8.58 -6.44
N LEU A 66 1.70 -8.39 -5.13
CA LEU A 66 0.89 -9.02 -4.08
C LEU A 66 -0.58 -8.58 -4.19
N PHE A 67 -0.82 -7.26 -4.25
CA PHE A 67 -2.18 -6.72 -4.38
C PHE A 67 -2.85 -7.13 -5.70
N ASN A 68 -2.09 -7.15 -6.81
CA ASN A 68 -2.61 -7.60 -8.10
C ASN A 68 -3.01 -9.08 -8.10
N ALA A 69 -2.30 -9.94 -7.35
CA ALA A 69 -2.70 -11.34 -7.16
C ALA A 69 -4.06 -11.48 -6.46
N GLY A 70 -4.40 -10.54 -5.58
CA GLY A 70 -5.72 -10.43 -4.95
C GLY A 70 -6.78 -9.69 -5.79
N GLY A 71 -6.43 -9.23 -7.00
CA GLY A 71 -7.31 -8.43 -7.85
C GLY A 71 -7.45 -6.95 -7.45
N PHE A 72 -6.51 -6.45 -6.63
CA PHE A 72 -6.46 -5.06 -6.19
C PHE A 72 -5.38 -4.29 -6.96
N ASP A 73 -5.71 -3.07 -7.37
CA ASP A 73 -4.73 -2.12 -7.92
C ASP A 73 -4.29 -1.16 -6.82
N LEU A 74 -3.02 -1.26 -6.43
CA LEU A 74 -2.39 -0.36 -5.48
C LEU A 74 -1.86 0.86 -6.26
N ILE A 75 -2.41 2.04 -6.00
CA ILE A 75 -2.14 3.29 -6.74
C ILE A 75 -1.80 4.42 -5.76
N LYS A 76 -1.48 5.61 -6.29
CA LYS A 76 -1.19 6.84 -5.53
C LYS A 76 0.03 6.71 -4.59
N PHE A 77 1.10 6.09 -5.08
CA PHE A 77 2.38 6.03 -4.38
C PHE A 77 3.01 7.42 -4.24
N SER A 78 3.50 7.71 -3.04
CA SER A 78 4.30 8.88 -2.69
C SER A 78 5.51 8.43 -1.86
N SER A 79 6.63 9.12 -1.99
CA SER A 79 7.85 8.85 -1.21
C SER A 79 8.66 10.12 -1.04
N ASN A 80 9.40 10.21 0.07
CA ASN A 80 10.36 11.28 0.33
C ASN A 80 11.68 11.11 -0.44
N SER A 81 11.92 9.95 -1.06
CA SER A 81 13.13 9.68 -1.85
C SER A 81 12.81 9.60 -3.34
N ALA A 82 13.52 10.41 -4.13
CA ALA A 82 13.40 10.42 -5.58
C ALA A 82 13.81 9.08 -6.20
N GLN A 83 14.75 8.35 -5.58
CA GLN A 83 15.17 7.03 -6.06
C GLN A 83 14.04 6.02 -5.94
N VAL A 84 13.35 5.99 -4.79
CA VAL A 84 12.24 5.07 -4.52
C VAL A 84 11.08 5.32 -5.48
N ILE A 85 10.66 6.58 -5.64
CA ILE A 85 9.52 6.90 -6.50
C ILE A 85 9.83 6.67 -7.99
N SER A 86 11.11 6.77 -8.40
CA SER A 86 11.52 6.52 -9.79
C SER A 86 11.25 5.08 -10.25
N GLY A 87 11.28 4.11 -9.32
CA GLY A 87 11.03 2.70 -9.60
C GLY A 87 9.55 2.32 -9.71
N VAL A 88 8.63 3.22 -9.37
CA VAL A 88 7.18 3.00 -9.46
C VAL A 88 6.67 3.49 -10.83
N PRO A 89 5.77 2.79 -11.54
CA PRO A 89 5.25 3.29 -12.82
C PRO A 89 4.53 4.64 -12.65
N HIS A 90 4.70 5.55 -13.61
CA HIS A 90 4.12 6.91 -13.54
C HIS A 90 2.61 6.93 -13.30
N THR A 91 1.87 5.96 -13.86
CA THR A 91 0.42 5.83 -13.68
C THR A 91 -0.02 5.49 -12.26
N HIS A 92 0.90 4.97 -11.43
CA HIS A 92 0.63 4.60 -10.04
C HIS A 92 1.13 5.64 -9.04
N ARG A 93 1.79 6.73 -9.48
CA ARG A 93 2.28 7.80 -8.59
C ARG A 93 1.18 8.82 -8.30
N VAL A 94 1.30 9.56 -7.20
CA VAL A 94 0.45 10.75 -6.97
C VAL A 94 0.82 11.83 -7.99
N SER A 95 -0.19 12.47 -8.59
CA SER A 95 -0.01 13.54 -9.59
C SER A 95 0.44 14.87 -8.99
N ASP A 96 0.03 15.15 -7.74
CA ASP A 96 0.28 16.40 -7.02
C ASP A 96 1.21 16.18 -5.83
N ASN A 97 1.98 17.20 -5.45
CA ASN A 97 2.81 17.16 -4.24
C ASN A 97 1.93 16.89 -3.01
N VAL A 98 2.24 15.84 -2.25
CA VAL A 98 1.54 15.53 -1.00
C VAL A 98 2.12 16.41 0.10
N GLU A 99 1.45 17.51 0.41
CA GLU A 99 1.72 18.31 1.62
C GLU A 99 1.09 17.61 2.83
N PHE A 100 1.93 17.14 3.76
CA PHE A 100 1.48 16.43 4.95
C PHE A 100 1.05 17.36 6.11
N ASP A 101 1.05 18.69 5.91
CA ASP A 101 0.90 19.68 7.00
C ASP A 101 -0.07 20.84 6.68
N ALA A 102 -0.96 20.69 5.70
CA ALA A 102 -1.79 21.81 5.25
C ALA A 102 -3.02 22.09 6.15
N ASN A 103 -3.29 21.30 7.21
CA ASN A 103 -4.55 21.43 7.93
C ASN A 103 -4.54 21.17 9.45
N ASP A 104 -3.39 21.22 10.12
CA ASP A 104 -3.37 21.33 11.59
C ASP A 104 -3.58 22.81 11.98
N LYS A 105 -4.83 23.20 12.19
CA LYS A 105 -5.24 24.43 12.88
C LYS A 105 -6.27 24.14 13.95
#